data_AF-A0A1Y3NMS3-F1
#
_entry.id   AF-A0A1Y3NMS3-F1
#
_cell.length_a   1.000
_cell.length_b   1.000
_cell.length_c   1.000
_cell.angle_alpha   90.00
_cell.angle_beta   90.00
_cell.angle_gamma   90.00
#
_symmetry.space_group_name_H-M   'P 1'
#
loop_
_entity.id
_entity.type
_entity.pdbx_description
1 polymer ?
#
loop_
_entity_poly.entity_id
_entity_poly.type
_entity_poly.pdbx_seq_one_letter_code
_entity_poly.pdbx_strand_id
1 'polypeptide(L)'
;MKAISKEFLRPVDDILEKIKEIKLYSKKFEKRIKELEEKSETLTKNVLDELKNIHESITLIQKFCRKLSNAIKQAVEERLEDNLVIQFDELTKILSTITSDIFYVTDNPYWTGLRNMIGKIIEDLGLINDKFINDNNIEQVTRNDSPWNERSKDVKKEYSLNVEIKQKLEKLNAEKIKLVENSIMNEKLKTEYKEKIKFLEEKKNSESEKFNEKIRGLEESLNKKIEYEKETNSLIDSLQKENNDQDNIIREQRMKLKEYENKVGVISGEDTIVPTIISKSVNPNQGKLVESLRYSVEYLRKQNIKQRYNENMKNAIQLFNYSDELTKKSLKIMAKNDQTQKLIYNLYKESSILQKNIQQLSTKPRVVDISKINGISNKNSWISCKYDPQLQISEHNKECKYYQQFQENIQDKIDKLKRNILLQTNDKVPKINENDMVKYLGSVHLSSLDDKAVRTQDNVKN
;
A
#
# COMPACT_ATOMS: atom_id res chain seq x y z
N MET A 1 67.70 55.18 37.49
CA MET A 1 67.77 53.94 36.68
C MET A 1 68.22 52.71 37.46
N LYS A 2 69.52 52.50 37.81
CA LYS A 2 70.01 51.20 38.35
C LYS A 2 69.23 50.59 39.55
N ALA A 3 68.68 51.40 40.45
CA ALA A 3 67.81 50.93 41.54
C ALA A 3 66.41 50.50 41.02
N ILE A 4 65.73 51.39 40.30
CA ILE A 4 64.43 51.14 39.64
C ILE A 4 64.43 49.82 38.86
N SER A 5 65.47 49.56 38.06
CA SER A 5 65.60 48.31 37.30
C SER A 5 65.77 47.05 38.15
N LYS A 6 66.24 47.16 39.41
CA LYS A 6 66.51 46.01 40.28
C LYS A 6 65.37 45.72 41.27
N GLU A 7 64.54 46.70 41.56
CA GLU A 7 63.40 46.56 42.50
C GLU A 7 62.06 46.45 41.77
N PHE A 8 61.84 47.21 40.68
CA PHE A 8 60.59 47.14 39.91
C PHE A 8 60.48 45.87 39.05
N LEU A 9 61.58 45.43 38.45
CA LEU A 9 61.59 44.37 37.43
C LEU A 9 61.92 42.98 37.97
N ARG A 10 62.62 42.87 39.11
CA ARG A 10 62.96 41.57 39.70
C ARG A 10 61.74 40.68 39.98
N PRO A 11 60.58 41.19 40.45
CA PRO A 11 59.36 40.38 40.57
C PRO A 11 58.76 39.97 39.21
N VAL A 12 59.11 40.67 38.12
CA VAL A 12 58.74 40.29 36.74
C VAL A 12 59.60 39.13 36.27
N ASP A 13 60.89 39.07 36.63
CA ASP A 13 61.75 37.92 36.33
C ASP A 13 61.22 36.64 36.99
N ASP A 14 60.90 36.68 38.29
CA ASP A 14 60.20 35.61 39.03
C ASP A 14 58.91 35.14 38.33
N ILE A 15 58.15 36.07 37.75
CA ILE A 15 56.90 35.81 37.04
C ILE A 15 57.16 35.19 35.65
N LEU A 16 58.17 35.68 34.93
CA LEU A 16 58.60 35.14 33.64
C LEU A 16 59.18 33.72 33.77
N GLU A 17 59.80 33.39 34.91
CA GLU A 17 60.17 32.01 35.27
C GLU A 17 58.92 31.12 35.34
N LYS A 18 57.92 31.50 36.14
CA LYS A 18 56.65 30.75 36.27
C LYS A 18 55.88 30.61 34.94
N ILE A 19 55.93 31.61 34.07
CA ILE A 19 55.30 31.54 32.73
C ILE A 19 55.94 30.43 31.85
N LYS A 20 57.18 29.99 32.13
CA LYS A 20 57.79 28.82 31.45
C LYS A 20 57.02 27.53 31.76
N GLU A 21 56.44 27.40 32.96
CA GLU A 21 55.63 26.23 33.36
C GLU A 21 54.29 26.20 32.61
N ILE A 22 53.61 27.35 32.49
CA ILE A 22 52.41 27.49 31.66
C ILE A 22 52.70 27.08 30.21
N LYS A 23 53.86 27.50 29.66
CA LYS A 23 54.32 27.12 28.32
C LYS A 23 54.65 25.63 28.19
N LEU A 24 55.07 24.96 29.27
CA LEU A 24 55.28 23.52 29.30
C LEU A 24 53.94 22.76 29.28
N TYR A 25 52.96 23.15 30.12
CA TYR A 25 51.62 22.56 30.09
C TYR A 25 50.92 22.76 28.75
N SER A 26 51.01 23.96 28.17
CA SER A 26 50.48 24.24 26.82
C SER A 26 51.01 23.25 25.76
N LYS A 27 52.32 22.94 25.78
CA LYS A 27 52.91 21.92 24.89
C LYS A 27 52.44 20.50 25.18
N LYS A 28 52.27 20.13 26.46
CA LYS A 28 51.72 18.81 26.83
C LYS A 28 50.30 18.65 26.28
N PHE A 29 49.45 19.67 26.44
CA PHE A 29 48.07 19.65 25.98
C PHE A 29 47.99 19.65 24.44
N GLU A 30 48.84 20.43 23.75
CA GLU A 30 48.92 20.40 22.28
C GLU A 30 49.25 18.99 21.75
N LYS A 31 50.20 18.29 22.37
CA LYS A 31 50.52 16.89 22.02
C LYS A 31 49.34 15.96 22.33
N ARG A 32 48.76 16.05 23.52
CA ARG A 32 47.68 15.16 23.96
C ARG A 32 46.38 15.35 23.17
N ILE A 33 46.06 16.57 22.74
CA ILE A 33 44.91 16.86 21.87
C ILE A 33 45.10 16.20 20.49
N LYS A 34 46.32 16.20 19.93
CA LYS A 34 46.63 15.49 18.67
C LYS A 34 46.49 13.98 18.81
N GLU A 35 46.95 13.39 19.92
CA GLU A 35 46.73 11.96 20.22
C GLU A 35 45.24 11.59 20.31
N LEU A 36 44.41 12.48 20.87
CA LEU A 36 42.96 12.30 20.94
C LEU A 36 42.32 12.44 19.55
N GLU A 37 42.73 13.43 18.76
CA GLU A 37 42.28 13.64 17.37
C GLU A 37 42.59 12.43 16.47
N GLU A 38 43.81 11.90 16.53
CA GLU A 38 44.23 10.69 15.80
C GLU A 38 43.34 9.48 16.13
N LYS A 39 42.96 9.33 17.41
CA LYS A 39 42.09 8.24 17.87
C LYS A 39 40.59 8.49 17.67
N SER A 40 40.19 9.70 17.31
CA SER A 40 38.78 10.15 17.36
C SER A 40 38.16 10.04 18.77
N GLU A 41 38.93 10.49 19.75
CA GLU A 41 38.56 10.64 21.16
C GLU A 41 38.38 12.13 21.49
N THR A 42 37.56 12.46 22.48
CA THR A 42 37.39 13.83 23.01
C THR A 42 37.46 13.81 24.53
N LEU A 43 37.78 14.96 25.13
CA LEU A 43 37.60 15.15 26.56
C LEU A 43 36.10 15.22 26.91
N THR A 44 35.75 14.70 28.08
CA THR A 44 34.45 14.94 28.72
C THR A 44 34.17 16.44 28.87
N LYS A 45 32.88 16.81 28.80
CA LYS A 45 32.46 18.23 28.86
C LYS A 45 33.00 18.97 30.08
N ASN A 46 33.09 18.33 31.25
CA ASN A 46 33.56 18.97 32.48
C ASN A 46 35.01 19.49 32.34
N VAL A 47 35.90 18.73 31.70
CA VAL A 47 37.29 19.16 31.47
C VAL A 47 37.35 20.30 30.45
N LEU A 48 36.43 20.33 29.47
CA LEU A 48 36.30 21.44 28.52
C LEU A 48 35.87 22.74 29.22
N ASP A 49 34.89 22.67 30.12
CA ASP A 49 34.41 23.82 30.90
C ASP A 49 35.50 24.32 31.89
N GLU A 50 36.29 23.42 32.48
CA GLU A 50 37.47 23.80 33.28
C GLU A 50 38.57 24.49 32.44
N LEU A 51 38.89 23.97 31.25
CA LEU A 51 39.82 24.60 30.31
C LEU A 51 39.35 26.00 29.88
N LYS A 52 38.05 26.21 29.73
CA LYS A 52 37.45 27.53 29.46
C LYS A 52 37.65 28.50 30.63
N ASN A 53 37.51 28.05 31.87
CA ASN A 53 37.76 28.89 33.05
C ASN A 53 39.25 29.31 33.16
N ILE A 54 40.19 28.44 32.77
CA ILE A 54 41.61 28.82 32.63
C ILE A 54 41.81 29.81 31.48
N HIS A 55 41.15 29.63 30.34
CA HIS A 55 41.23 30.59 29.23
C HIS A 55 40.76 31.99 29.66
N GLU A 56 39.61 32.11 30.33
CA GLU A 56 39.11 33.37 30.86
C GLU A 56 40.12 34.00 31.84
N SER A 57 40.70 33.19 32.73
CA SER A 57 41.78 33.61 33.65
C SER A 57 43.03 34.14 32.91
N ILE A 58 43.41 33.52 31.79
CA ILE A 58 44.49 34.00 30.92
C ILE A 58 44.11 35.32 30.21
N THR A 59 42.86 35.50 29.78
CA THR A 59 42.42 36.77 29.16
C THR A 59 42.45 37.95 30.14
N LEU A 60 42.20 37.71 31.44
CA LEU A 60 42.36 38.74 32.47
C LEU A 60 43.82 39.19 32.61
N ILE A 61 44.78 38.26 32.55
CA ILE A 61 46.22 38.60 32.50
C ILE A 61 46.57 39.37 31.22
N GLN A 62 46.05 38.98 30.07
CA GLN A 62 46.27 39.73 28.82
C GLN A 62 45.68 41.14 28.89
N LYS A 63 44.51 41.32 29.52
CA LYS A 63 43.89 42.63 29.79
C LYS A 63 44.77 43.48 30.72
N PHE A 64 45.36 42.88 31.76
CA PHE A 64 46.32 43.54 32.64
C PHE A 64 47.56 44.01 31.89
N CYS A 65 48.26 43.11 31.17
CA CYS A 65 49.46 43.47 30.42
C CYS A 65 49.19 44.56 29.35
N ARG A 66 48.00 44.55 28.72
CA ARG A 66 47.59 45.60 27.77
C ARG A 66 47.31 46.94 28.47
N LYS A 67 46.52 46.97 29.56
CA LYS A 67 46.28 48.21 30.33
C LYS A 67 47.61 48.79 30.84
N LEU A 68 48.46 47.97 31.45
CA LEU A 68 49.74 48.40 32.00
C LEU A 68 50.69 48.91 30.91
N SER A 69 50.81 48.21 29.77
CA SER A 69 51.64 48.68 28.66
C SER A 69 51.15 50.00 28.07
N ASN A 70 49.83 50.19 27.94
CA ASN A 70 49.28 51.44 27.42
C ASN A 70 49.45 52.61 28.41
N ALA A 71 49.18 52.40 29.70
CA ALA A 71 49.35 53.44 30.71
C ALA A 71 50.82 53.85 30.90
N ILE A 72 51.76 52.89 30.84
CA ILE A 72 53.20 53.21 30.86
C ILE A 72 53.61 53.96 29.59
N LYS A 73 53.12 53.59 28.40
CA LYS A 73 53.39 54.35 27.17
C LYS A 73 52.89 55.78 27.25
N GLN A 74 51.63 55.98 27.65
CA GLN A 74 51.05 57.31 27.81
C GLN A 74 51.87 58.16 28.80
N ALA A 75 52.23 57.60 29.96
CA ALA A 75 53.06 58.31 30.95
C ALA A 75 54.53 58.54 30.49
N VAL A 76 55.01 57.80 29.48
CA VAL A 76 56.29 58.08 28.80
C VAL A 76 56.11 59.19 27.77
N GLU A 77 55.05 59.14 26.97
CA GLU A 77 54.74 60.10 25.90
C GLU A 77 54.48 61.50 26.47
N GLU A 78 53.59 61.63 27.47
CA GLU A 78 53.32 62.88 28.20
C GLU A 78 54.60 63.49 28.83
N ARG A 79 55.46 62.65 29.42
CA ARG A 79 56.71 63.12 30.05
C ARG A 79 57.81 63.45 29.05
N LEU A 80 57.80 62.86 27.85
CA LEU A 80 58.70 63.25 26.75
C LEU A 80 58.32 64.61 26.17
N GLU A 81 57.03 64.92 26.05
CA GLU A 81 56.55 66.25 25.66
C GLU A 81 56.96 67.32 26.68
N ASP A 82 56.84 67.02 27.99
CA ASP A 82 57.31 67.88 29.10
C ASP A 82 58.85 68.02 29.20
N ASN A 83 59.66 67.20 28.51
CA ASN A 83 61.09 66.98 28.78
C ASN A 83 61.43 66.55 30.22
N LEU A 84 60.51 65.84 30.90
CA LEU A 84 60.66 65.39 32.29
C LEU A 84 61.07 63.92 32.41
N VAL A 85 61.78 63.59 33.49
CA VAL A 85 62.19 62.21 33.80
C VAL A 85 61.12 61.54 34.68
N ILE A 86 60.52 60.46 34.17
CA ILE A 86 59.53 59.64 34.86
C ILE A 86 60.06 59.15 36.21
N GLN A 87 59.29 59.35 37.27
CA GLN A 87 59.67 58.95 38.62
C GLN A 87 59.20 57.53 38.97
N PHE A 88 59.94 56.87 39.86
CA PHE A 88 59.62 55.53 40.33
C PHE A 88 58.22 55.43 40.94
N ASP A 89 57.85 56.44 41.73
CA ASP A 89 56.55 56.52 42.41
C ASP A 89 55.38 56.64 41.41
N GLU A 90 55.59 57.25 40.25
CA GLU A 90 54.57 57.36 39.19
C GLU A 90 54.28 55.99 38.58
N LEU A 91 55.33 55.26 38.15
CA LEU A 91 55.21 53.89 37.66
C LEU A 91 54.61 52.94 38.70
N THR A 92 54.97 53.14 39.97
CA THR A 92 54.47 52.37 41.12
C THR A 92 52.98 52.63 41.38
N LYS A 93 52.52 53.88 41.24
CA LYS A 93 51.09 54.26 41.31
C LYS A 93 50.27 53.75 40.12
N ILE A 94 50.84 53.78 38.91
CA ILE A 94 50.21 53.20 37.71
C ILE A 94 50.01 51.69 37.90
N LEU A 95 51.06 50.98 38.35
CA LEU A 95 50.99 49.55 38.65
C LEU A 95 49.93 49.25 39.72
N SER A 96 49.94 49.94 40.86
CA SER A 96 48.97 49.70 41.94
C SER A 96 47.52 49.93 41.52
N THR A 97 47.28 50.96 40.72
CA THR A 97 45.93 51.29 40.23
C THR A 97 45.40 50.20 39.29
N ILE A 98 46.24 49.71 38.38
CA ILE A 98 45.84 48.70 37.38
C ILE A 98 45.72 47.30 37.99
N THR A 99 46.55 46.95 38.98
CA THR A 99 46.37 45.71 39.76
C THR A 99 45.06 45.71 40.54
N SER A 100 44.72 46.83 41.19
CA SER A 100 43.48 46.97 41.95
C SER A 100 42.23 46.94 41.04
N ASP A 101 42.27 47.61 39.88
CA ASP A 101 41.17 47.62 38.88
C ASP A 101 40.89 46.25 38.23
N ILE A 102 41.90 45.39 38.07
CA ILE A 102 41.75 44.11 37.33
C ILE A 102 41.67 42.88 38.24
N PHE A 103 42.42 42.87 39.34
CA PHE A 103 42.50 41.73 40.26
C PHE A 103 41.78 41.97 41.60
N TYR A 104 41.27 43.19 41.85
CA TYR A 104 40.59 43.57 43.10
C TYR A 104 41.43 43.35 44.38
N VAL A 105 42.76 43.35 44.24
CA VAL A 105 43.70 43.21 45.35
C VAL A 105 43.99 44.59 45.96
N THR A 106 43.53 44.81 47.19
CA THR A 106 43.86 45.98 48.01
C THR A 106 45.26 45.90 48.61
N ASP A 107 45.70 44.69 48.95
CA ASP A 107 46.82 44.46 49.85
C ASP A 107 48.12 44.24 49.05
N ASN A 108 49.07 45.18 49.20
CA ASN A 108 50.33 45.20 48.45
C ASN A 108 50.11 45.08 46.92
N PRO A 109 49.44 46.05 46.27
CA PRO A 109 48.90 45.93 44.91
C PRO A 109 49.94 46.03 43.77
N TYR A 110 51.20 45.63 43.98
CA TYR A 110 52.21 45.60 42.93
C TYR A 110 52.05 44.34 42.05
N TRP A 111 53.13 43.59 41.83
CA TRP A 111 53.11 42.36 41.04
C TRP A 111 52.36 41.18 41.70
N THR A 112 51.83 41.35 42.91
CA THR A 112 51.17 40.31 43.72
C THR A 112 49.94 39.71 43.03
N GLY A 113 49.01 40.54 42.54
CA GLY A 113 47.80 40.07 41.86
C GLY A 113 48.12 39.23 40.64
N LEU A 114 49.09 39.68 39.82
CA LEU A 114 49.58 38.91 38.67
C LEU A 114 50.29 37.61 39.10
N ARG A 115 51.15 37.65 40.13
CA ARG A 115 51.87 36.48 40.65
C ARG A 115 50.93 35.41 41.19
N ASN A 116 49.87 35.83 41.90
CA ASN A 116 48.86 34.95 42.48
C ASN A 116 47.98 34.33 41.38
N MET A 117 47.55 35.13 40.41
CA MET A 117 46.75 34.64 39.27
C MET A 117 47.55 33.65 38.39
N ILE A 118 48.83 33.91 38.18
CA ILE A 118 49.74 32.98 37.48
C ILE A 118 49.99 31.70 38.29
N GLY A 119 50.15 31.81 39.61
CA GLY A 119 50.23 30.65 40.51
C GLY A 119 49.01 29.76 40.39
N LYS A 120 47.81 30.34 40.54
CA LYS A 120 46.55 29.62 40.38
C LYS A 120 46.41 28.96 39.01
N ILE A 121 46.76 29.65 37.92
CA ILE A 121 46.71 29.06 36.58
C ILE A 121 47.67 27.86 36.45
N ILE A 122 48.83 27.87 37.10
CA ILE A 122 49.76 26.72 37.10
C ILE A 122 49.18 25.54 37.89
N GLU A 123 48.53 25.81 39.02
CA GLU A 123 47.84 24.81 39.85
C GLU A 123 46.64 24.19 39.09
N ASP A 124 45.76 25.03 38.52
CA ASP A 124 44.62 24.61 37.69
C ASP A 124 45.09 23.80 36.46
N LEU A 125 46.17 24.22 35.78
CA LEU A 125 46.79 23.47 34.67
C LEU A 125 47.38 22.13 35.11
N GLY A 126 47.93 22.02 36.32
CA GLY A 126 48.38 20.76 36.91
C GLY A 126 47.21 19.79 37.12
N LEU A 127 46.13 20.26 37.76
CA LEU A 127 44.93 19.44 37.99
C LEU A 127 44.27 18.98 36.68
N ILE A 128 44.25 19.82 35.65
CA ILE A 128 43.76 19.43 34.31
C ILE A 128 44.72 18.48 33.60
N ASN A 129 46.05 18.64 33.74
CA ASN A 129 47.04 17.71 33.19
C ASN A 129 46.80 16.26 33.66
N ASP A 130 46.45 16.09 34.94
CA ASP A 130 46.20 14.76 35.48
C ASP A 130 44.85 14.20 34.98
N LYS A 131 43.85 15.06 34.74
CA LYS A 131 42.60 14.67 34.06
C LYS A 131 42.82 14.25 32.60
N PHE A 132 43.77 14.87 31.88
CA PHE A 132 44.20 14.47 30.52
C PHE A 132 44.89 13.10 30.44
N ILE A 133 45.49 12.65 31.54
CA ILE A 133 46.16 11.33 31.66
C ILE A 133 45.16 10.24 32.06
N ASN A 134 44.14 10.58 32.84
CA ASN A 134 43.10 9.65 33.28
C ASN A 134 42.08 9.37 32.16
N ASP A 135 42.16 8.18 31.56
CA ASP A 135 41.28 7.77 30.44
C ASP A 135 39.77 7.78 30.78
N ASN A 136 39.39 7.74 32.07
CA ASN A 136 38.01 7.93 32.53
C ASN A 136 37.39 9.29 32.13
N ASN A 137 38.20 10.29 31.78
CA ASN A 137 37.75 11.61 31.32
C ASN A 137 37.68 11.72 29.78
N ILE A 138 37.79 10.60 29.07
CA ILE A 138 37.81 10.54 27.61
C ILE A 138 36.52 9.88 27.10
N GLU A 139 35.80 10.60 26.25
CA GLU A 139 34.64 10.09 25.52
C GLU A 139 35.10 9.71 24.10
N GLN A 140 34.76 8.52 23.62
CA GLN A 140 34.98 8.19 22.21
C GLN A 140 34.02 9.02 21.36
N VAL A 141 34.54 9.76 20.37
CA VAL A 141 33.68 10.50 19.44
C VAL A 141 32.97 9.49 18.56
N THR A 142 31.69 9.25 18.85
CA THR A 142 30.76 8.63 17.93
C THR A 142 30.63 9.53 16.70
N ARG A 143 31.52 9.30 15.73
CA ARG A 143 31.35 9.75 14.35
C ARG A 143 30.02 9.17 13.87
N ASN A 144 28.95 9.95 13.98
CA ASN A 144 27.63 9.57 13.47
C ASN A 144 27.80 9.15 12.02
N ASP A 145 27.64 7.84 11.78
CA ASP A 145 28.02 7.22 10.53
C ASP A 145 27.19 7.86 9.43
N SER A 146 27.86 8.54 8.49
CA SER A 146 27.22 9.66 7.81
C SER A 146 25.96 9.21 7.06
N PRO A 147 24.87 10.00 6.96
CA PRO A 147 23.55 9.46 6.57
C PRO A 147 23.48 8.76 5.19
N TRP A 148 24.47 8.99 4.32
CA TRP A 148 24.66 8.25 3.07
C TRP A 148 25.27 6.85 3.25
N ASN A 149 26.11 6.63 4.27
CA ASN A 149 26.64 5.31 4.65
C ASN A 149 25.53 4.41 5.20
N GLU A 150 24.70 4.92 6.12
CA GLU A 150 23.53 4.20 6.62
C GLU A 150 22.57 3.85 5.47
N ARG A 151 22.18 4.85 4.67
CA ARG A 151 21.34 4.64 3.48
C ARG A 151 21.97 3.68 2.47
N SER A 152 23.31 3.62 2.37
CA SER A 152 24.01 2.63 1.52
C SER A 152 23.93 1.21 2.09
N LYS A 153 24.01 1.04 3.41
CA LYS A 153 23.79 -0.26 4.08
C LYS A 153 22.34 -0.73 3.87
N ASP A 154 21.37 0.16 4.04
CA ASP A 154 19.96 -0.15 3.85
C ASP A 154 19.64 -0.53 2.39
N VAL A 155 20.08 0.27 1.40
CA VAL A 155 19.88 -0.04 -0.02
C VAL A 155 20.54 -1.36 -0.41
N LYS A 156 21.70 -1.72 0.15
CA LYS A 156 22.31 -3.04 -0.06
C LYS A 156 21.46 -4.17 0.52
N LYS A 157 20.89 -3.98 1.71
CA LYS A 157 20.00 -4.95 2.40
C LYS A 157 18.67 -5.14 1.66
N GLU A 158 18.07 -4.04 1.18
CA GLU A 158 16.90 -4.09 0.29
C GLU A 158 17.22 -4.80 -1.02
N TYR A 159 18.39 -4.54 -1.62
CA TYR A 159 18.81 -5.21 -2.86
C TYR A 159 18.97 -6.73 -2.67
N SER A 160 19.65 -7.18 -1.60
CA SER A 160 19.78 -8.62 -1.33
C SER A 160 18.43 -9.30 -1.10
N LEU A 161 17.51 -8.65 -0.39
CA LEU A 161 16.15 -9.16 -0.17
C LEU A 161 15.34 -9.21 -1.48
N ASN A 162 15.52 -8.24 -2.38
CA ASN A 162 14.93 -8.29 -3.73
C ASN A 162 15.50 -9.42 -4.60
N VAL A 163 16.80 -9.76 -4.46
CA VAL A 163 17.40 -10.92 -5.15
C VAL A 163 16.80 -12.24 -4.63
N GLU A 164 16.65 -12.40 -3.31
CA GLU A 164 15.95 -13.56 -2.74
C GLU A 164 14.50 -13.68 -3.23
N ILE A 165 13.76 -12.57 -3.28
CA ILE A 165 12.38 -12.57 -3.76
C ILE A 165 12.32 -12.97 -5.24
N LYS A 166 13.24 -12.49 -6.09
CA LYS A 166 13.33 -12.93 -7.49
C LYS A 166 13.58 -14.43 -7.59
N GLN A 167 14.56 -14.98 -6.86
CA GLN A 167 14.84 -16.42 -6.87
C GLN A 167 13.66 -17.27 -6.36
N LYS A 168 12.91 -16.78 -5.36
CA LYS A 168 11.69 -17.44 -4.86
C LYS A 168 10.56 -17.39 -5.92
N LEU A 169 10.40 -16.26 -6.61
CA LEU A 169 9.42 -16.08 -7.69
C LEU A 169 9.75 -16.95 -8.91
N GLU A 170 11.02 -17.02 -9.32
CA GLU A 170 11.52 -17.89 -10.40
C GLU A 170 11.26 -19.37 -10.09
N LYS A 171 11.57 -19.83 -8.87
CA LYS A 171 11.25 -21.20 -8.41
C LYS A 171 9.76 -21.51 -8.47
N LEU A 172 8.92 -20.60 -7.94
CA LEU A 172 7.46 -20.78 -7.92
C LEU A 172 6.87 -20.74 -9.34
N ASN A 173 7.42 -19.94 -10.25
CA ASN A 173 7.03 -19.93 -11.65
C ASN A 173 7.43 -21.22 -12.38
N ALA A 174 8.62 -21.77 -12.12
CA ALA A 174 9.05 -23.05 -12.66
C ALA A 174 8.20 -24.22 -12.13
N GLU A 175 7.82 -24.20 -10.86
CA GLU A 175 6.87 -25.16 -10.27
C GLU A 175 5.48 -25.05 -10.91
N LYS A 176 4.96 -23.83 -11.08
CA LYS A 176 3.70 -23.57 -11.78
C LYS A 176 3.69 -24.09 -13.21
N ILE A 177 4.80 -23.94 -13.96
CA ILE A 177 4.94 -24.50 -15.31
C ILE A 177 4.83 -26.03 -15.26
N LYS A 178 5.60 -26.69 -14.39
CA LYS A 178 5.54 -28.16 -14.21
C LYS A 178 4.15 -28.67 -13.82
N LEU A 179 3.42 -27.93 -12.98
CA LEU A 179 2.04 -28.26 -12.60
C LEU A 179 1.08 -28.15 -13.80
N VAL A 180 1.26 -27.16 -14.67
CA VAL A 180 0.48 -27.03 -15.91
C VAL A 180 0.82 -28.14 -16.92
N GLU A 181 2.11 -28.46 -17.11
CA GLU A 181 2.56 -29.57 -17.96
C GLU A 181 1.99 -30.91 -17.49
N ASN A 182 2.07 -31.18 -16.19
CA ASN A 182 1.50 -32.39 -15.57
C ASN A 182 -0.04 -32.41 -15.70
N SER A 183 -0.72 -31.27 -15.54
CA SER A 183 -2.17 -31.18 -15.79
C SER A 183 -2.53 -31.53 -17.24
N ILE A 184 -1.79 -31.00 -18.22
CA ILE A 184 -1.99 -31.31 -19.65
C ILE A 184 -1.72 -32.80 -19.94
N MET A 185 -0.70 -33.39 -19.33
CA MET A 185 -0.41 -34.83 -19.46
C MET A 185 -1.53 -35.70 -18.88
N ASN A 186 -2.07 -35.33 -17.72
CA ASN A 186 -3.21 -36.01 -17.11
C ASN A 186 -4.50 -35.85 -17.93
N GLU A 187 -4.73 -34.70 -18.58
CA GLU A 187 -5.86 -34.55 -19.50
C GLU A 187 -5.73 -35.45 -20.74
N LYS A 188 -4.52 -35.58 -21.33
CA LYS A 188 -4.26 -36.50 -22.45
C LYS A 188 -4.54 -37.96 -22.08
N LEU A 189 -3.98 -38.43 -20.95
CA LEU A 189 -4.26 -39.77 -20.42
C LEU A 189 -5.77 -39.97 -20.17
N LYS A 190 -6.47 -38.93 -19.66
CA LYS A 190 -7.92 -38.96 -19.42
C LYS A 190 -8.75 -38.97 -20.72
N THR A 191 -8.24 -38.44 -21.84
CA THR A 191 -8.86 -38.64 -23.17
C THR A 191 -8.59 -40.03 -23.72
N GLU A 192 -7.35 -40.53 -23.65
CA GLU A 192 -6.97 -41.89 -24.09
C GLU A 192 -7.78 -42.98 -23.35
N TYR A 193 -7.94 -42.85 -22.02
CA TYR A 193 -8.77 -43.76 -21.25
C TYR A 193 -10.26 -43.68 -21.61
N LYS A 194 -10.80 -42.49 -21.95
CA LYS A 194 -12.19 -42.35 -22.42
C LYS A 194 -12.41 -43.03 -23.77
N GLU A 195 -11.47 -42.88 -24.70
CA GLU A 195 -11.53 -43.50 -26.02
C GLU A 195 -11.40 -45.03 -25.91
N LYS A 196 -10.51 -45.51 -25.03
CA LYS A 196 -10.39 -46.94 -24.70
C LYS A 196 -11.65 -47.51 -24.03
N ILE A 197 -12.30 -46.75 -23.15
CA ILE A 197 -13.60 -47.14 -22.56
C ILE A 197 -14.67 -47.25 -23.64
N LYS A 198 -14.84 -46.22 -24.48
CA LYS A 198 -15.80 -46.25 -25.60
C LYS A 198 -15.58 -47.45 -26.51
N PHE A 199 -14.34 -47.72 -26.93
CA PHE A 199 -14.02 -48.87 -27.78
C PHE A 199 -14.39 -50.21 -27.12
N LEU A 200 -14.19 -50.34 -25.81
CA LEU A 200 -14.59 -51.53 -25.05
C LEU A 200 -16.12 -51.63 -24.87
N GLU A 201 -16.83 -50.50 -24.72
CA GLU A 201 -18.30 -50.43 -24.67
C GLU A 201 -18.92 -50.78 -26.03
N GLU A 202 -18.45 -50.18 -27.11
CA GLU A 202 -18.85 -50.48 -28.50
C GLU A 202 -18.58 -51.96 -28.85
N LYS A 203 -17.39 -52.46 -28.52
CA LYS A 203 -17.05 -53.88 -28.69
C LYS A 203 -18.04 -54.77 -27.92
N LYS A 204 -18.23 -54.51 -26.61
CA LYS A 204 -19.13 -55.29 -25.75
C LYS A 204 -20.57 -55.28 -26.28
N ASN A 205 -21.06 -54.13 -26.75
CA ASN A 205 -22.38 -54.04 -27.37
C ASN A 205 -22.46 -54.90 -28.62
N SER A 206 -21.48 -54.82 -29.53
CA SER A 206 -21.45 -55.66 -30.74
C SER A 206 -21.32 -57.17 -30.48
N GLU A 207 -20.71 -57.56 -29.36
CA GLU A 207 -20.68 -58.95 -28.90
C GLU A 207 -22.03 -59.36 -28.29
N SER A 208 -22.64 -58.49 -27.47
CA SER A 208 -23.97 -58.71 -26.90
C SER A 208 -25.07 -58.78 -27.95
N GLU A 209 -24.99 -57.98 -29.01
CA GLU A 209 -25.90 -58.04 -30.17
C GLU A 209 -25.80 -59.40 -30.85
N LYS A 210 -24.59 -59.87 -31.18
CA LYS A 210 -24.37 -61.22 -31.76
C LYS A 210 -24.87 -62.35 -30.86
N PHE A 211 -24.74 -62.22 -29.53
CA PHE A 211 -25.32 -63.18 -28.59
C PHE A 211 -26.85 -63.12 -28.61
N ASN A 212 -27.46 -61.93 -28.63
CA ASN A 212 -28.91 -61.76 -28.71
C ASN A 212 -29.49 -62.29 -30.04
N GLU A 213 -28.81 -62.08 -31.17
CA GLU A 213 -29.20 -62.67 -32.45
C GLU A 213 -29.10 -64.20 -32.46
N LYS A 214 -28.06 -64.75 -31.82
CA LYS A 214 -27.92 -66.20 -31.64
C LYS A 214 -29.00 -66.78 -30.71
N ILE A 215 -29.39 -66.06 -29.66
CA ILE A 215 -30.51 -66.42 -28.79
C ILE A 215 -31.81 -66.43 -29.59
N ARG A 216 -32.13 -65.34 -30.31
CA ARG A 216 -33.30 -65.23 -31.19
C ARG A 216 -33.37 -66.39 -32.21
N GLY A 217 -32.26 -66.73 -32.85
CA GLY A 217 -32.20 -67.87 -33.79
C GLY A 217 -32.42 -69.24 -33.12
N LEU A 218 -32.03 -69.41 -31.85
CA LEU A 218 -32.32 -70.60 -31.06
C LEU A 218 -33.78 -70.64 -30.61
N GLU A 219 -34.37 -69.50 -30.24
CA GLU A 219 -35.79 -69.35 -29.90
C GLU A 219 -36.68 -69.65 -31.11
N GLU A 220 -36.36 -69.11 -32.29
CA GLU A 220 -37.03 -69.46 -33.55
C GLU A 220 -36.92 -70.95 -33.88
N SER A 221 -35.74 -71.55 -33.68
CA SER A 221 -35.55 -73.00 -33.90
C SER A 221 -36.26 -73.87 -32.85
N LEU A 222 -36.47 -73.36 -31.64
CA LEU A 222 -37.22 -74.03 -30.58
C LEU A 222 -38.72 -73.96 -30.84
N ASN A 223 -39.24 -72.78 -31.22
CA ASN A 223 -40.64 -72.60 -31.59
C ASN A 223 -41.03 -73.50 -32.76
N LYS A 224 -40.22 -73.57 -33.82
CA LYS A 224 -40.44 -74.50 -34.95
C LYS A 224 -40.46 -75.98 -34.53
N LYS A 225 -39.67 -76.36 -33.51
CA LYS A 225 -39.72 -77.71 -32.94
C LYS A 225 -40.97 -77.94 -32.10
N ILE A 226 -41.43 -76.95 -31.34
CA ILE A 226 -42.68 -77.01 -30.56
C ILE A 226 -43.90 -77.04 -31.49
N GLU A 227 -43.86 -76.35 -32.62
CA GLU A 227 -44.89 -76.41 -33.66
C GLU A 227 -44.90 -77.80 -34.32
N TYR A 228 -43.75 -78.32 -34.74
CA TYR A 228 -43.64 -79.69 -35.26
C TYR A 228 -44.07 -80.74 -34.22
N GLU A 229 -43.73 -80.57 -32.94
CA GLU A 229 -44.17 -81.44 -31.85
C GLU A 229 -45.70 -81.41 -31.70
N LYS A 230 -46.33 -80.23 -31.77
CA LYS A 230 -47.81 -80.09 -31.80
C LYS A 230 -48.45 -80.71 -33.03
N GLU A 231 -47.85 -80.55 -34.22
CA GLU A 231 -48.33 -81.19 -35.45
C GLU A 231 -48.23 -82.71 -35.36
N THR A 232 -47.10 -83.25 -34.89
CA THR A 232 -46.94 -84.70 -34.69
C THR A 232 -47.82 -85.24 -33.58
N ASN A 233 -48.03 -84.52 -32.48
CA ASN A 233 -48.96 -84.92 -31.43
C ASN A 233 -50.42 -84.87 -31.93
N SER A 234 -50.81 -83.86 -32.71
CA SER A 234 -52.14 -83.80 -33.35
C SER A 234 -52.34 -84.92 -34.37
N LEU A 235 -51.28 -85.32 -35.09
CA LEU A 235 -51.30 -86.49 -35.97
C LEU A 235 -51.39 -87.80 -35.17
N ILE A 236 -50.68 -87.92 -34.04
CA ILE A 236 -50.78 -89.06 -33.12
C ILE A 236 -52.18 -89.13 -32.50
N ASP A 237 -52.77 -88.01 -32.08
CA ASP A 237 -54.15 -87.95 -31.56
C ASP A 237 -55.16 -88.30 -32.66
N SER A 238 -54.93 -87.86 -33.89
CA SER A 238 -55.76 -88.23 -35.05
C SER A 238 -55.62 -89.71 -35.41
N LEU A 239 -54.43 -90.30 -35.30
CA LEU A 239 -54.18 -91.72 -35.53
C LEU A 239 -54.65 -92.59 -34.35
N GLN A 240 -54.58 -92.12 -33.12
CA GLN A 240 -55.20 -92.76 -31.96
C GLN A 240 -56.71 -92.70 -32.08
N LYS A 241 -57.28 -91.57 -32.50
CA LYS A 241 -58.70 -91.46 -32.78
C LYS A 241 -59.09 -92.38 -33.94
N GLU A 242 -58.35 -92.39 -35.05
CA GLU A 242 -58.63 -93.31 -36.16
C GLU A 242 -58.49 -94.77 -35.71
N ASN A 243 -57.49 -95.13 -34.91
CA ASN A 243 -57.33 -96.50 -34.42
C ASN A 243 -58.42 -96.89 -33.40
N ASN A 244 -58.86 -95.96 -32.54
CA ASN A 244 -60.03 -96.14 -31.68
C ASN A 244 -61.33 -96.22 -32.49
N ASP A 245 -61.46 -95.43 -33.55
CA ASP A 245 -62.58 -95.47 -34.49
C ASP A 245 -62.52 -96.74 -35.35
N GLN A 246 -61.34 -97.30 -35.65
CA GLN A 246 -61.14 -98.60 -36.29
C GLN A 246 -61.44 -99.75 -35.33
N ASP A 247 -61.04 -99.70 -34.06
CA ASP A 247 -61.45 -100.67 -33.02
C ASP A 247 -62.96 -100.61 -32.76
N ASN A 248 -63.53 -99.40 -32.77
CA ASN A 248 -64.98 -99.19 -32.77
C ASN A 248 -65.61 -99.69 -34.07
N ILE A 249 -64.98 -99.57 -35.23
CA ILE A 249 -65.45 -100.14 -36.50
C ILE A 249 -65.24 -101.66 -36.57
N ILE A 250 -64.34 -102.25 -35.79
CA ILE A 250 -64.17 -103.71 -35.65
C ILE A 250 -65.21 -104.28 -34.67
N ARG A 251 -65.46 -103.57 -33.56
CA ARG A 251 -66.61 -103.83 -32.67
C ARG A 251 -67.93 -103.62 -33.40
N GLU A 252 -68.05 -102.55 -34.18
CA GLU A 252 -69.22 -102.28 -34.99
C GLU A 252 -69.30 -103.24 -36.15
N GLN A 253 -68.25 -103.67 -36.86
CA GLN A 253 -68.38 -104.72 -37.89
C GLN A 253 -68.84 -106.05 -37.28
N ARG A 254 -68.45 -106.37 -36.04
CA ARG A 254 -69.05 -107.48 -35.27
C ARG A 254 -70.53 -107.28 -34.91
N MET A 255 -71.06 -106.05 -35.02
CA MET A 255 -72.44 -105.65 -34.69
C MET A 255 -73.26 -105.11 -35.90
N LYS A 256 -72.61 -104.81 -37.02
CA LYS A 256 -73.04 -104.12 -38.25
C LYS A 256 -72.63 -104.86 -39.53
N LEU A 257 -72.14 -106.10 -39.37
CA LEU A 257 -72.61 -107.21 -40.22
C LEU A 257 -74.15 -107.36 -40.21
N LYS A 258 -74.87 -106.55 -39.41
CA LYS A 258 -76.32 -106.36 -39.41
C LYS A 258 -76.86 -105.09 -40.10
N GLU A 259 -76.12 -103.98 -40.25
CA GLU A 259 -76.73 -102.69 -40.69
C GLU A 259 -75.75 -101.69 -41.34
N TYR A 260 -76.29 -100.75 -42.14
CA TYR A 260 -75.65 -100.18 -43.35
C TYR A 260 -75.50 -98.62 -43.35
N GLU A 261 -74.47 -98.12 -44.04
CA GLU A 261 -74.37 -96.87 -44.85
C GLU A 261 -74.37 -95.38 -44.31
N ASN A 262 -73.48 -94.57 -44.95
CA ASN A 262 -73.58 -93.15 -45.42
C ASN A 262 -73.31 -91.83 -44.59
N LYS A 263 -72.17 -91.17 -44.92
CA LYS A 263 -71.95 -89.77 -45.46
C LYS A 263 -71.93 -88.42 -44.63
N VAL A 264 -70.70 -87.85 -44.48
CA VAL A 264 -70.17 -86.49 -44.89
C VAL A 264 -70.81 -85.12 -44.47
N GLY A 265 -70.02 -84.13 -43.96
CA GLY A 265 -70.35 -82.66 -43.88
C GLY A 265 -69.21 -81.71 -43.39
N VAL A 266 -69.27 -80.36 -43.60
CA VAL A 266 -68.14 -79.36 -43.53
C VAL A 266 -68.64 -77.86 -43.34
N ILE A 267 -67.81 -76.85 -42.93
CA ILE A 267 -67.71 -75.39 -43.42
C ILE A 267 -67.42 -74.19 -42.39
N SER A 268 -66.49 -73.24 -42.75
CA SER A 268 -66.16 -71.76 -42.46
C SER A 268 -66.41 -70.99 -41.10
N GLY A 269 -65.91 -69.76 -40.77
CA GLY A 269 -64.92 -68.78 -41.35
C GLY A 269 -64.90 -67.29 -40.76
N GLU A 270 -63.81 -66.52 -40.98
CA GLU A 270 -63.60 -65.00 -41.05
C GLU A 270 -63.81 -64.07 -39.77
N ASP A 271 -63.57 -62.72 -39.61
CA ASP A 271 -63.24 -61.50 -40.46
C ASP A 271 -62.69 -60.19 -39.70
N THR A 272 -62.20 -59.14 -40.45
CA THR A 272 -62.16 -57.61 -40.35
C THR A 272 -61.42 -56.59 -39.37
N ILE A 273 -60.98 -55.41 -39.94
CA ILE A 273 -61.00 -53.94 -39.49
C ILE A 273 -59.78 -53.13 -38.85
N VAL A 274 -59.82 -51.75 -38.87
CA VAL A 274 -58.76 -50.67 -38.69
C VAL A 274 -59.38 -49.29 -38.19
N PRO A 275 -58.84 -47.99 -38.17
CA PRO A 275 -57.51 -47.26 -38.29
C PRO A 275 -57.28 -45.95 -37.38
N THR A 276 -56.34 -45.00 -37.73
CA THR A 276 -56.44 -43.47 -37.71
C THR A 276 -55.62 -42.42 -36.82
N ILE A 277 -54.79 -41.55 -37.48
CA ILE A 277 -54.48 -40.05 -37.48
C ILE A 277 -54.29 -39.13 -36.20
N ILE A 278 -53.39 -38.08 -36.24
CA ILE A 278 -53.57 -36.59 -35.90
C ILE A 278 -52.26 -35.72 -35.75
N SER A 279 -52.31 -34.39 -36.03
CA SER A 279 -51.22 -33.36 -35.83
C SER A 279 -51.74 -31.92 -35.47
N LYS A 280 -50.87 -30.91 -35.18
CA LYS A 280 -51.23 -29.54 -34.66
C LYS A 280 -50.30 -28.36 -35.10
N SER A 281 -50.71 -27.09 -34.86
CA SER A 281 -50.08 -25.82 -35.32
C SER A 281 -49.97 -24.67 -34.25
N VAL A 282 -49.44 -23.48 -34.61
CA VAL A 282 -48.97 -22.38 -33.69
C VAL A 282 -49.42 -20.96 -34.15
N ASN A 283 -49.32 -19.93 -33.28
CA ASN A 283 -50.00 -18.61 -33.31
C ASN A 283 -49.03 -17.38 -33.31
N PRO A 284 -49.23 -16.30 -34.12
CA PRO A 284 -48.15 -15.34 -34.44
C PRO A 284 -47.99 -14.03 -33.62
N ASN A 285 -48.89 -13.68 -32.70
CA ASN A 285 -48.94 -12.29 -32.15
C ASN A 285 -47.84 -11.88 -31.13
N GLN A 286 -46.94 -12.77 -30.72
CA GLN A 286 -46.01 -12.50 -29.60
C GLN A 286 -44.86 -11.53 -29.92
N GLY A 287 -44.36 -11.51 -31.16
CA GLY A 287 -43.11 -10.82 -31.51
C GLY A 287 -43.10 -9.30 -31.26
N LYS A 288 -44.19 -8.60 -31.58
CA LYS A 288 -44.29 -7.14 -31.40
C LYS A 288 -44.23 -6.70 -29.94
N LEU A 289 -44.70 -7.55 -29.02
CA LEU A 289 -44.75 -7.28 -27.59
C LEU A 289 -43.35 -7.44 -26.95
N VAL A 290 -42.59 -8.45 -27.40
CA VAL A 290 -41.18 -8.66 -27.02
C VAL A 290 -40.31 -7.46 -27.44
N GLU A 291 -40.48 -6.97 -28.67
CA GLU A 291 -39.64 -5.88 -29.18
C GLU A 291 -39.92 -4.53 -28.47
N SER A 292 -41.18 -4.25 -28.10
CA SER A 292 -41.53 -3.08 -27.28
C SER A 292 -40.84 -3.13 -25.91
N LEU A 293 -40.91 -4.28 -25.22
CA LEU A 293 -40.24 -4.50 -23.93
C LEU A 293 -38.71 -4.38 -24.04
N ARG A 294 -38.11 -4.82 -25.16
CA ARG A 294 -36.68 -4.69 -25.44
C ARG A 294 -36.23 -3.21 -25.46
N TYR A 295 -36.96 -2.33 -26.14
CA TYR A 295 -36.67 -0.89 -26.13
C TYR A 295 -36.83 -0.27 -24.73
N SER A 296 -37.87 -0.64 -23.98
CA SER A 296 -38.07 -0.18 -22.60
C SER A 296 -36.91 -0.59 -21.68
N VAL A 297 -36.45 -1.85 -21.78
CA VAL A 297 -35.29 -2.36 -21.03
C VAL A 297 -34.00 -1.65 -21.43
N GLU A 298 -33.80 -1.35 -22.72
CA GLU A 298 -32.62 -0.61 -23.16
C GLU A 298 -32.61 0.85 -22.65
N TYR A 299 -33.76 1.53 -22.65
CA TYR A 299 -33.92 2.85 -22.05
C TYR A 299 -33.62 2.85 -20.55
N LEU A 300 -34.18 1.89 -19.80
CA LEU A 300 -33.94 1.75 -18.35
C LEU A 300 -32.48 1.40 -18.04
N ARG A 301 -31.79 0.65 -18.91
CA ARG A 301 -30.33 0.41 -18.83
C ARG A 301 -29.54 1.70 -19.07
N LYS A 302 -29.88 2.49 -20.10
CA LYS A 302 -29.22 3.78 -20.39
C LYS A 302 -29.40 4.78 -19.24
N GLN A 303 -30.58 4.85 -18.63
CA GLN A 303 -30.82 5.70 -17.46
C GLN A 303 -30.07 5.19 -16.21
N ASN A 304 -30.04 3.88 -15.94
CA ASN A 304 -29.22 3.31 -14.86
C ASN A 304 -27.74 3.62 -15.02
N ILE A 305 -27.20 3.52 -16.25
CA ILE A 305 -25.81 3.89 -16.55
C ILE A 305 -25.60 5.37 -16.29
N LYS A 306 -26.49 6.26 -16.76
CA LYS A 306 -26.42 7.71 -16.52
C LYS A 306 -26.49 8.08 -15.04
N GLN A 307 -27.32 7.39 -14.25
CA GLN A 307 -27.45 7.64 -12.82
C GLN A 307 -26.21 7.17 -12.04
N ARG A 308 -25.75 5.93 -12.26
CA ARG A 308 -24.50 5.42 -11.67
C ARG A 308 -23.27 6.22 -12.10
N TYR A 309 -23.27 6.72 -13.33
CA TYR A 309 -22.26 7.65 -13.83
C TYR A 309 -22.31 8.96 -13.02
N ASN A 310 -23.47 9.61 -12.90
CA ASN A 310 -23.63 10.83 -12.11
C ASN A 310 -23.21 10.66 -10.63
N GLU A 311 -23.60 9.56 -9.98
CA GLU A 311 -23.26 9.30 -8.57
C GLU A 311 -21.74 9.14 -8.37
N ASN A 312 -21.09 8.25 -9.15
CA ASN A 312 -19.65 8.05 -9.07
C ASN A 312 -18.85 9.27 -9.56
N MET A 313 -19.32 9.96 -10.60
CA MET A 313 -18.65 11.12 -11.17
C MET A 313 -18.77 12.36 -10.26
N LYS A 314 -19.88 12.53 -9.52
CA LYS A 314 -20.03 13.59 -8.51
C LYS A 314 -18.96 13.43 -7.41
N ASN A 315 -18.71 12.21 -6.97
CA ASN A 315 -17.67 11.87 -6.00
C ASN A 315 -16.25 12.03 -6.58
N ALA A 316 -16.03 11.79 -7.88
CA ALA A 316 -14.71 11.87 -8.51
C ALA A 316 -14.32 13.27 -9.03
N ILE A 317 -15.28 14.10 -9.48
CA ILE A 317 -15.04 15.48 -9.96
C ILE A 317 -14.52 16.38 -8.83
N GLN A 318 -15.03 16.19 -7.61
CA GLN A 318 -14.83 17.14 -6.51
C GLN A 318 -13.50 16.98 -5.75
N LEU A 319 -12.72 15.92 -6.03
CA LEU A 319 -11.49 15.61 -5.29
C LEU A 319 -10.43 16.72 -5.42
N PHE A 320 -10.10 17.14 -6.64
CA PHE A 320 -9.10 18.19 -6.86
C PHE A 320 -9.52 19.21 -7.93
N ASN A 321 -10.21 20.27 -7.48
CA ASN A 321 -10.66 21.34 -8.36
C ASN A 321 -9.55 22.40 -8.56
N TYR A 322 -9.02 22.50 -9.78
CA TYR A 322 -8.05 23.54 -10.15
C TYR A 322 -8.64 24.96 -10.11
N SER A 323 -9.97 25.09 -10.17
CA SER A 323 -10.65 26.38 -10.06
C SER A 323 -10.82 26.89 -8.63
N ASP A 324 -10.59 26.04 -7.61
CA ASP A 324 -10.69 26.39 -6.19
C ASP A 324 -9.72 27.53 -5.82
N GLU A 325 -10.19 28.48 -5.01
CA GLU A 325 -9.36 29.54 -4.47
C GLU A 325 -8.22 29.00 -3.60
N LEU A 326 -8.41 27.89 -2.87
CA LEU A 326 -7.33 27.26 -2.11
C LEU A 326 -6.21 26.77 -3.03
N THR A 327 -6.54 26.15 -4.16
CA THR A 327 -5.56 25.70 -5.16
C THR A 327 -4.85 26.89 -5.81
N LYS A 328 -5.60 27.96 -6.17
CA LYS A 328 -5.02 29.18 -6.75
C LYS A 328 -4.14 29.97 -5.77
N LYS A 329 -4.58 30.16 -4.53
CA LYS A 329 -3.83 30.86 -3.47
C LYS A 329 -2.58 30.08 -3.07
N SER A 330 -2.67 28.75 -2.92
CA SER A 330 -1.51 27.90 -2.64
C SER A 330 -0.49 27.90 -3.78
N LEU A 331 -0.89 27.76 -5.05
CA LEU A 331 0.02 27.92 -6.19
C LEU A 331 0.70 29.31 -6.21
N LYS A 332 -0.04 30.38 -5.92
CA LYS A 332 0.48 31.76 -5.90
C LYS A 332 1.41 32.05 -4.71
N ILE A 333 1.25 31.35 -3.59
CA ILE A 333 2.14 31.41 -2.42
C ILE A 333 3.38 30.52 -2.63
N MET A 334 3.19 29.32 -3.19
CA MET A 334 4.22 28.28 -3.36
C MET A 334 5.11 28.47 -4.59
N ALA A 335 4.90 29.50 -5.40
CA ALA A 335 5.84 29.95 -6.44
C ALA A 335 7.27 30.26 -5.90
N LYS A 336 7.47 30.21 -4.57
CA LYS A 336 8.75 30.37 -3.87
C LYS A 336 9.32 29.07 -3.27
N ASN A 337 8.68 27.91 -3.42
CA ASN A 337 9.14 26.64 -2.85
C ASN A 337 8.83 25.43 -3.76
N ASP A 338 9.88 24.86 -4.35
CA ASP A 338 9.85 23.76 -5.32
C ASP A 338 9.21 22.46 -4.83
N GLN A 339 9.37 22.12 -3.55
CA GLN A 339 9.02 20.80 -3.05
C GLN A 339 7.50 20.62 -2.94
N THR A 340 6.79 21.64 -2.49
CA THR A 340 5.32 21.61 -2.39
C THR A 340 4.64 21.72 -3.76
N GLN A 341 5.24 22.46 -4.72
CA GLN A 341 4.78 22.47 -6.11
C GLN A 341 4.78 21.06 -6.73
N LYS A 342 5.89 20.32 -6.59
CA LYS A 342 6.03 18.95 -7.10
C LYS A 342 4.99 18.01 -6.48
N LEU A 343 4.70 18.16 -5.18
CA LEU A 343 3.67 17.39 -4.49
C LEU A 343 2.25 17.72 -5.00
N ILE A 344 1.91 18.99 -5.17
CA ILE A 344 0.60 19.41 -5.73
C ILE A 344 0.42 18.92 -7.18
N TYR A 345 1.47 19.03 -8.02
CA TYR A 345 1.43 18.53 -9.39
C TYR A 345 1.20 17.01 -9.44
N ASN A 346 1.85 16.26 -8.55
CA ASN A 346 1.65 14.82 -8.44
C ASN A 346 0.21 14.48 -7.97
N LEU A 347 -0.35 15.19 -6.99
CA LEU A 347 -1.76 15.00 -6.57
C LEU A 347 -2.75 15.29 -7.70
N TYR A 348 -2.55 16.37 -8.46
CA TYR A 348 -3.37 16.67 -9.64
C TYR A 348 -3.29 15.55 -10.68
N LYS A 349 -2.09 15.03 -10.95
CA LYS A 349 -1.86 13.93 -11.89
C LYS A 349 -2.49 12.62 -11.41
N GLU A 350 -2.36 12.27 -10.13
CA GLU A 350 -3.03 11.12 -9.51
C GLU A 350 -4.57 11.25 -9.62
N SER A 351 -5.12 12.41 -9.28
CA SER A 351 -6.56 12.69 -9.35
C SER A 351 -7.10 12.63 -10.79
N SER A 352 -6.34 13.12 -11.77
CA SER A 352 -6.71 13.05 -13.20
C SER A 352 -6.70 11.61 -13.72
N ILE A 353 -5.72 10.79 -13.30
CA ILE A 353 -5.67 9.36 -13.62
C ILE A 353 -6.86 8.61 -12.99
N LEU A 354 -7.15 8.86 -11.70
CA LEU A 354 -8.31 8.30 -11.00
C LEU A 354 -9.62 8.66 -11.73
N GLN A 355 -9.84 9.93 -12.07
CA GLN A 355 -11.01 10.40 -12.79
C GLN A 355 -11.18 9.68 -14.14
N LYS A 356 -10.10 9.56 -14.92
CA LYS A 356 -10.09 8.87 -16.21
C LYS A 356 -10.39 7.36 -16.07
N ASN A 357 -9.95 6.74 -14.98
CA ASN A 357 -10.17 5.32 -14.73
C ASN A 357 -11.61 5.04 -14.26
N ILE A 358 -12.16 5.87 -13.36
CA ILE A 358 -13.58 5.81 -12.96
C ILE A 358 -14.50 6.08 -14.17
N GLN A 359 -14.13 7.01 -15.06
CA GLN A 359 -14.85 7.25 -16.30
C GLN A 359 -14.83 6.02 -17.23
N GLN A 360 -13.69 5.34 -17.37
CA GLN A 360 -13.60 4.10 -18.16
C GLN A 360 -14.39 2.94 -17.54
N LEU A 361 -14.40 2.80 -16.21
CA LEU A 361 -15.14 1.77 -15.50
C LEU A 361 -16.66 1.97 -15.62
N SER A 362 -17.13 3.20 -15.46
CA SER A 362 -18.56 3.56 -15.56
C SER A 362 -19.10 3.54 -17.00
N THR A 363 -18.26 3.82 -18.01
CA THR A 363 -18.64 3.71 -19.43
C THR A 363 -18.55 2.30 -20.00
N LYS A 364 -17.93 1.34 -19.28
CA LYS A 364 -17.81 -0.08 -19.67
C LYS A 364 -18.48 -1.01 -18.65
N PRO A 365 -19.82 -0.99 -18.52
CA PRO A 365 -20.52 -1.96 -17.68
C PRO A 365 -20.27 -3.39 -18.17
N ARG A 366 -19.53 -4.20 -17.40
CA ARG A 366 -19.27 -5.60 -17.73
C ARG A 366 -20.55 -6.41 -17.57
N VAL A 367 -21.12 -6.85 -18.69
CA VAL A 367 -22.19 -7.85 -18.69
C VAL A 367 -21.54 -9.22 -18.47
N VAL A 368 -22.07 -9.97 -17.51
CA VAL A 368 -21.58 -11.30 -17.13
C VAL A 368 -22.11 -12.33 -18.13
N ASP A 369 -21.21 -13.06 -18.80
CA ASP A 369 -21.58 -14.03 -19.84
C ASP A 369 -21.92 -15.40 -19.23
N ILE A 370 -23.22 -15.66 -19.06
CA ILE A 370 -23.76 -16.94 -18.58
C ILE A 370 -24.09 -17.93 -19.71
N SER A 371 -23.87 -17.58 -20.99
CA SER A 371 -24.32 -18.38 -22.13
C SER A 371 -23.75 -19.81 -22.12
N LYS A 372 -22.47 -19.94 -21.78
CA LYS A 372 -21.74 -21.23 -21.71
C LYS A 372 -22.15 -22.13 -20.54
N ILE A 373 -22.95 -21.63 -19.61
CA ILE A 373 -23.36 -22.34 -18.39
C ILE A 373 -24.77 -22.89 -18.58
N ASN A 374 -25.66 -22.07 -19.14
CA ASN A 374 -27.01 -22.49 -19.53
C ASN A 374 -27.00 -23.65 -20.56
N GLY A 375 -25.92 -23.79 -21.33
CA GLY A 375 -25.71 -24.90 -22.26
C GLY A 375 -25.23 -26.21 -21.63
N ILE A 376 -24.97 -26.27 -20.31
CA ILE A 376 -24.45 -27.49 -19.66
C ILE A 376 -25.43 -27.98 -18.60
N SER A 377 -26.09 -29.11 -18.87
CA SER A 377 -27.10 -29.73 -18.00
C SER A 377 -26.54 -30.29 -16.67
N ASN A 378 -25.22 -30.38 -16.53
CA ASN A 378 -24.58 -31.15 -15.47
C ASN A 378 -23.76 -30.24 -14.53
N LYS A 379 -24.20 -30.14 -13.26
CA LYS A 379 -23.69 -29.17 -12.27
C LYS A 379 -22.20 -29.30 -11.95
N ASN A 380 -21.58 -30.44 -12.24
CA ASN A 380 -20.16 -30.74 -11.99
C ASN A 380 -19.28 -30.62 -13.26
N SER A 381 -19.75 -29.91 -14.29
CA SER A 381 -18.96 -29.62 -15.48
C SER A 381 -17.85 -28.62 -15.19
N TRP A 382 -16.66 -28.85 -15.77
CA TRP A 382 -15.55 -27.89 -15.65
C TRP A 382 -15.83 -26.65 -16.48
N ILE A 383 -15.78 -25.48 -15.85
CA ILE A 383 -15.90 -24.17 -16.48
C ILE A 383 -14.56 -23.46 -16.34
N SER A 384 -13.99 -22.99 -17.46
CA SER A 384 -12.78 -22.17 -17.44
C SER A 384 -13.03 -20.86 -16.69
N CYS A 385 -12.13 -20.47 -15.79
CA CYS A 385 -12.24 -19.29 -14.93
C CYS A 385 -12.66 -18.00 -15.65
N LYS A 386 -12.26 -17.83 -16.93
CA LYS A 386 -12.67 -16.68 -17.77
C LYS A 386 -14.19 -16.56 -17.95
N TYR A 387 -14.93 -17.66 -17.80
CA TYR A 387 -16.39 -17.75 -17.96
C TYR A 387 -17.12 -18.07 -16.63
N ASP A 388 -16.43 -18.01 -15.48
CA ASP A 388 -17.09 -18.12 -14.18
C ASP A 388 -17.79 -16.79 -13.82
N PRO A 389 -19.13 -16.78 -13.63
CA PRO A 389 -19.88 -15.58 -13.25
C PRO A 389 -19.46 -15.03 -11.90
N GLN A 390 -19.15 -15.91 -10.93
CA GLN A 390 -18.77 -15.51 -9.59
C GLN A 390 -17.39 -14.85 -9.61
N LEU A 391 -16.43 -15.41 -10.36
CA LEU A 391 -15.13 -14.78 -10.55
C LEU A 391 -15.26 -13.42 -11.27
N GLN A 392 -15.98 -13.35 -12.41
CA GLN A 392 -16.19 -12.09 -13.16
C GLN A 392 -16.80 -10.98 -12.28
N ILE A 393 -17.81 -11.31 -11.48
CA ILE A 393 -18.41 -10.38 -10.51
C ILE A 393 -17.41 -10.01 -9.41
N SER A 394 -16.65 -10.97 -8.88
CA SER A 394 -15.65 -10.71 -7.85
C SER A 394 -14.53 -9.79 -8.34
N GLU A 395 -14.07 -9.94 -9.58
CA GLU A 395 -13.04 -9.11 -10.21
C GLU A 395 -13.54 -7.68 -10.41
N HIS A 396 -14.75 -7.51 -10.94
CA HIS A 396 -15.35 -6.19 -11.10
C HIS A 396 -15.56 -5.49 -9.74
N ASN A 397 -16.02 -6.23 -8.72
CA ASN A 397 -16.17 -5.70 -7.36
C ASN A 397 -14.83 -5.35 -6.69
N LYS A 398 -13.75 -6.11 -6.95
CA LYS A 398 -12.38 -5.78 -6.51
C LYS A 398 -11.88 -4.51 -7.19
N GLU A 399 -12.11 -4.37 -8.49
CA GLU A 399 -11.74 -3.19 -9.29
C GLU A 399 -12.47 -1.92 -8.79
N CYS A 400 -13.78 -2.00 -8.52
CA CYS A 400 -14.54 -0.93 -7.89
C CYS A 400 -13.97 -0.53 -6.51
N LYS A 401 -13.72 -1.51 -5.62
CA LYS A 401 -13.15 -1.25 -4.29
C LYS A 401 -11.75 -0.64 -4.34
N TYR A 402 -10.91 -1.06 -5.29
CA TYR A 402 -9.59 -0.49 -5.49
C TYR A 402 -9.64 1.00 -5.82
N TYR A 403 -10.50 1.42 -6.76
CA TYR A 403 -10.64 2.85 -7.09
C TYR A 403 -11.27 3.66 -5.95
N GLN A 404 -12.16 3.07 -5.15
CA GLN A 404 -12.67 3.71 -3.93
C GLN A 404 -11.54 3.97 -2.91
N GLN A 405 -10.70 2.96 -2.62
CA GLN A 405 -9.56 3.12 -1.71
C GLN A 405 -8.51 4.12 -2.25
N PHE A 406 -8.31 4.17 -3.57
CA PHE A 406 -7.43 5.17 -4.19
C PHE A 406 -8.01 6.59 -4.08
N GLN A 407 -9.34 6.74 -4.20
CA GLN A 407 -10.04 8.00 -3.92
C GLN A 407 -9.86 8.45 -2.46
N GLU A 408 -10.09 7.57 -1.50
CA GLU A 408 -9.96 7.86 -0.06
C GLU A 408 -8.53 8.29 0.31
N ASN A 409 -7.52 7.63 -0.27
CA ASN A 409 -6.11 7.98 -0.12
C ASN A 409 -5.78 9.36 -0.71
N ILE A 410 -6.24 9.66 -1.93
CA ILE A 410 -6.07 11.00 -2.54
C ILE A 410 -6.72 12.09 -1.66
N GLN A 411 -7.94 11.85 -1.15
CA GLN A 411 -8.63 12.79 -0.28
C GLN A 411 -7.85 13.09 1.01
N ASP A 412 -7.34 12.06 1.70
CA ASP A 412 -6.51 12.23 2.90
C ASP A 412 -5.21 13.01 2.62
N LYS A 413 -4.52 12.73 1.50
CA LYS A 413 -3.35 13.54 1.08
C LYS A 413 -3.71 15.01 0.88
N ILE A 414 -4.88 15.29 0.28
CA ILE A 414 -5.36 16.64 -0.01
C ILE A 414 -5.72 17.38 1.28
N ASP A 415 -6.41 16.73 2.22
CA ASP A 415 -6.80 17.39 3.47
C ASP A 415 -5.61 17.58 4.43
N LYS A 416 -4.61 16.69 4.38
CA LYS A 416 -3.28 16.93 4.99
C LYS A 416 -2.58 18.15 4.37
N LEU A 417 -2.59 18.28 3.05
CA LEU A 417 -2.04 19.45 2.36
C LEU A 417 -2.77 20.74 2.76
N LYS A 418 -4.11 20.76 2.78
CA LYS A 418 -4.90 21.91 3.22
C LYS A 418 -4.57 22.33 4.66
N ARG A 419 -4.46 21.38 5.60
CA ARG A 419 -4.06 21.66 6.99
C ARG A 419 -2.67 22.28 7.07
N ASN A 420 -1.69 21.73 6.35
CA ASN A 420 -0.32 22.24 6.33
C ASN A 420 -0.24 23.68 5.77
N ILE A 421 -1.03 23.99 4.73
CA ILE A 421 -1.15 25.35 4.18
C ILE A 421 -1.77 26.30 5.22
N LEU A 422 -2.85 25.87 5.88
CA LEU A 422 -3.56 26.69 6.88
C LEU A 422 -2.64 27.05 8.07
N LEU A 423 -1.86 26.08 8.55
CA LEU A 423 -0.86 26.28 9.60
C LEU A 423 0.21 27.29 9.16
N GLN A 424 0.74 27.18 7.93
CA GLN A 424 1.72 28.13 7.38
C GLN A 424 1.15 29.55 7.18
N THR A 425 -0.17 29.73 7.10
CA THR A 425 -0.79 31.07 7.05
C THR A 425 -1.03 31.69 8.42
N ASN A 426 -1.06 30.90 9.51
CA ASN A 426 -1.35 31.44 10.85
C ASN A 426 -0.21 32.33 11.41
N ASP A 427 1.06 32.05 11.05
CA ASP A 427 2.20 32.90 11.41
C ASP A 427 2.15 34.29 10.74
N LYS A 428 1.25 34.50 9.77
CA LYS A 428 1.01 35.78 9.08
C LYS A 428 -0.47 36.04 8.84
N VAL A 429 -1.24 36.11 9.93
CA VAL A 429 -2.54 36.77 9.92
C VAL A 429 -2.32 38.30 9.98
N PRO A 430 -2.47 39.06 8.86
CA PRO A 430 -2.76 40.48 9.00
C PRO A 430 -4.11 40.59 9.70
N LYS A 431 -4.20 41.40 10.75
CA LYS A 431 -5.47 41.65 11.45
C LYS A 431 -6.49 42.11 10.41
N ILE A 432 -7.59 41.35 10.26
CA ILE A 432 -8.70 41.76 9.41
C ILE A 432 -9.25 43.05 10.00
N ASN A 433 -9.19 44.13 9.22
CA ASN A 433 -9.66 45.43 9.67
C ASN A 433 -11.19 45.39 9.66
N GLU A 434 -11.83 45.58 10.82
CA GLU A 434 -13.27 45.32 11.00
C GLU A 434 -14.15 46.14 10.03
N ASN A 435 -13.65 47.31 9.61
CA ASN A 435 -14.24 48.19 8.60
C ASN A 435 -14.46 47.55 7.22
N ASP A 436 -13.76 46.47 6.85
CA ASP A 436 -13.97 45.80 5.55
C ASP A 436 -15.14 44.82 5.56
N MET A 437 -15.64 44.38 6.72
CA MET A 437 -16.84 43.52 6.81
C MET A 437 -18.13 44.24 6.40
N VAL A 438 -18.18 45.56 6.54
CA VAL A 438 -19.38 46.38 6.30
C VAL A 438 -19.71 46.55 4.80
N LYS A 439 -18.74 46.33 3.91
CA LYS A 439 -18.85 46.62 2.46
C LYS A 439 -19.73 45.66 1.66
N TYR A 440 -20.25 44.59 2.27
CA TYR A 440 -21.04 43.56 1.58
C TYR A 440 -22.49 43.42 2.07
N LEU A 441 -23.04 44.44 2.75
CA LEU A 441 -24.48 44.55 3.02
C LEU A 441 -25.25 45.02 1.77
N GLY A 442 -25.40 44.11 0.78
CA GLY A 442 -26.27 44.32 -0.37
C GLY A 442 -27.75 44.20 0.00
N SER A 443 -28.51 45.29 -0.12
CA SER A 443 -29.92 45.36 0.26
C SER A 443 -30.84 44.75 -0.81
N VAL A 444 -31.14 43.45 -0.67
CA VAL A 444 -32.11 42.74 -1.52
C VAL A 444 -33.52 43.29 -1.29
N HIS A 445 -33.97 44.17 -2.20
CA HIS A 445 -35.36 44.63 -2.23
C HIS A 445 -36.26 43.53 -2.81
N LEU A 446 -36.85 42.73 -1.92
CA LEU A 446 -37.96 41.85 -2.29
C LEU A 446 -39.23 42.69 -2.45
N SER A 447 -39.80 42.71 -3.65
CA SER A 447 -41.10 43.33 -3.92
C SER A 447 -42.22 42.47 -3.30
N SER A 448 -42.53 42.71 -2.02
CA SER A 448 -43.66 42.09 -1.35
C SER A 448 -44.96 42.62 -1.93
N LEU A 449 -45.57 41.84 -2.83
CA LEU A 449 -46.99 41.99 -3.15
C LEU A 449 -47.79 41.51 -1.94
N ASP A 450 -48.80 42.30 -1.58
CA ASP A 450 -49.81 42.07 -0.54
C ASP A 450 -49.30 41.48 0.80
N ASP A 451 -49.20 42.35 1.79
CA ASP A 451 -50.17 42.20 2.88
C ASP A 451 -50.65 43.57 3.39
N LYS A 452 -51.91 43.63 3.84
CA LYS A 452 -52.58 44.86 4.29
C LYS A 452 -53.01 44.75 5.75
N ALA A 453 -52.99 45.90 6.43
CA ALA A 453 -53.30 46.07 7.85
C ALA A 453 -52.21 45.47 8.80
N VAL A 454 -52.06 45.91 10.05
CA VAL A 454 -52.86 46.88 10.83
C VAL A 454 -52.00 48.07 11.26
N ARG A 455 -52.59 49.27 11.34
CA ARG A 455 -51.99 50.44 12.02
C ARG A 455 -52.53 50.55 13.45
N THR A 456 -51.66 50.35 14.43
CA THR A 456 -51.73 50.87 15.81
C THR A 456 -50.27 51.06 16.23
N GLN A 457 -49.80 52.27 16.57
CA GLN A 457 -49.95 52.88 17.90
C GLN A 457 -49.56 51.87 19.00
N ASP A 458 -48.50 52.11 19.77
CA ASP A 458 -48.46 53.29 20.63
C ASP A 458 -47.09 53.95 20.88
N ASN A 459 -47.11 55.03 21.65
CA ASN A 459 -45.94 55.78 22.10
C ASN A 459 -45.28 55.13 23.33
N VAL A 460 -44.00 55.44 23.58
CA VAL A 460 -43.58 56.21 24.77
C VAL A 460 -42.11 56.65 24.59
N LYS A 461 -41.81 57.88 25.02
CA LYS A 461 -40.45 58.32 25.36
C LYS A 461 -40.36 58.44 26.87
N ASN A 462 -39.29 57.91 27.45
CA ASN A 462 -38.45 58.51 28.50
C ASN A 462 -37.17 57.68 28.63
#